data_AF-W0ECS3-F1
#
_entry.id   AF-W0ECS3-F1
#
_cell.length_a   1.000
_cell.length_b   1.000
_cell.length_c   1.000
_cell.angle_alpha   90.00
_cell.angle_beta   90.00
_cell.angle_gamma   90.00
#
_symmetry.space_group_name_H-M   'P 1'
#
loop_
_entity.id
_entity.type
_entity.pdbx_description
1 polymer ?
#
loop_
_entity_poly.entity_id
_entity_poly.type
_entity_poly.pdbx_seq_one_letter_code
_entity_poly.pdbx_strand_id
1 'polypeptide(L)'
;MDCTRCLSKGCRTLSPCVDRRLDYFENYTTEDNQDFTRAASALIDGGRAGTLNRLEEITEFVKLKDYQKIGVAYCFGMEKEATLLRDYLIQHTGLKPVMVSCTVDGIKESELDTQKTNSTVSCNPLGQANILNSSGVEFTILMGLCLGHDILIQKYLTMDFTTFVVKDRVLEHNPILALPGYKTAEDLFVESLPRDFNLIKMDEFITKLKNGKSPEDFYLLDLRGPEVFQENSISGSINCLLNELPERYRTLFPDKHKEIIVYCNGGMQSLYGVMYLALKGYTHVKSLSGGYSKYRAQTV
;
A
#
# COMPACT_ATOMS: atom_id res chain seq x y z
N MET A 1 21.71 -16.61 -13.12
CA MET A 1 22.03 -15.25 -13.58
C MET A 1 21.52 -14.29 -12.53
N ASP A 2 22.38 -13.45 -11.94
CA ASP A 2 21.95 -12.42 -10.98
C ASP A 2 22.06 -11.04 -11.64
N CYS A 3 20.94 -10.58 -12.20
CA CYS A 3 20.88 -9.30 -12.91
C CYS A 3 21.09 -8.10 -11.98
N THR A 4 20.92 -8.25 -10.66
CA THR A 4 21.03 -7.15 -9.70
C THR A 4 22.48 -6.72 -9.47
N ARG A 5 23.44 -7.64 -9.65
CA ARG A 5 24.89 -7.39 -9.46
C ARG A 5 25.65 -7.07 -10.75
N CYS A 6 24.99 -7.15 -11.91
CA CYS A 6 25.62 -6.87 -13.19
C CYS A 6 25.94 -5.37 -13.34
N LEU A 7 27.23 -5.02 -13.47
CA LEU A 7 27.69 -3.65 -13.69
C LEU A 7 27.66 -3.23 -15.17
N SER A 8 27.84 -4.16 -16.10
CA SER A 8 27.94 -3.83 -17.53
C SER A 8 26.61 -3.38 -18.14
N LYS A 9 25.48 -3.94 -17.67
CA LYS A 9 24.11 -3.67 -18.16
C LYS A 9 23.98 -3.65 -19.70
N GLY A 10 24.82 -4.40 -20.42
CA GLY A 10 24.88 -4.38 -21.89
C GLY A 10 23.56 -4.74 -22.57
N CYS A 11 22.66 -5.47 -21.88
CA CYS A 11 21.32 -5.78 -22.39
C CYS A 11 20.46 -4.53 -22.61
N ARG A 12 20.75 -3.41 -21.93
CA ARG A 12 20.08 -2.11 -22.17
C ARG A 12 20.54 -1.43 -23.46
N THR A 13 21.63 -1.92 -24.06
CA THR A 13 22.20 -1.47 -25.32
C THR A 13 22.34 -2.64 -26.30
N LEU A 14 21.32 -3.50 -26.34
CA LEU A 14 21.18 -4.61 -27.30
C LEU A 14 22.27 -5.71 -27.24
N SER A 15 23.06 -5.78 -26.16
CA SER A 15 24.08 -6.82 -25.96
C SER A 15 23.66 -7.77 -24.82
N PRO A 16 22.94 -8.87 -25.10
CA PRO A 16 22.49 -9.78 -24.05
C PRO A 16 23.66 -10.49 -23.36
N CYS A 17 23.49 -10.86 -22.09
CA CYS A 17 24.48 -11.67 -21.37
C CYS A 17 24.53 -13.11 -21.90
N VAL A 18 23.35 -13.66 -22.21
CA VAL A 18 23.14 -14.95 -22.89
C VAL A 18 21.96 -14.72 -23.82
N ASP A 19 22.17 -14.97 -25.12
CA ASP A 19 21.08 -14.85 -26.08
C ASP A 19 20.21 -16.11 -26.01
N ARG A 20 18.98 -15.94 -25.54
CA ARG A 20 17.95 -16.98 -25.45
C ARG A 20 16.73 -16.66 -26.30
N ARG A 21 16.85 -15.72 -27.24
CA ARG A 21 15.70 -15.23 -28.01
C ARG A 21 14.99 -16.36 -28.74
N LEU A 22 15.73 -17.32 -29.30
CA LEU A 22 15.15 -18.46 -30.02
C LEU A 22 14.20 -19.31 -29.16
N ASP A 23 14.30 -19.27 -27.82
CA ASP A 23 13.48 -20.09 -26.92
C ASP A 23 12.03 -19.58 -26.80
N TYR A 24 11.75 -18.31 -27.11
CA TYR A 24 10.43 -17.70 -26.88
C TYR A 24 10.06 -16.56 -27.82
N PHE A 25 10.97 -16.06 -28.66
CA PHE A 25 10.72 -14.86 -29.47
C PHE A 25 9.56 -15.06 -30.45
N GLU A 26 9.37 -16.27 -30.98
CA GLU A 26 8.21 -16.61 -31.81
C GLU A 26 6.88 -16.46 -31.05
N ASN A 27 6.87 -16.60 -29.72
CA ASN A 27 5.64 -16.34 -28.96
C ASN A 27 5.25 -14.87 -29.02
N TYR A 28 6.21 -13.94 -29.13
CA TYR A 28 5.87 -12.52 -29.31
C TYR A 28 5.24 -12.24 -30.66
N THR A 29 5.39 -13.10 -31.68
CA THR A 29 4.83 -12.85 -33.02
C THR A 29 3.39 -13.35 -33.17
N THR A 30 2.84 -14.04 -32.16
CA THR A 30 1.42 -14.38 -32.16
C THR A 30 0.57 -13.11 -32.10
N GLU A 31 -0.63 -13.17 -32.69
CA GLU A 31 -1.55 -12.03 -32.76
C GLU A 31 -1.87 -11.49 -31.36
N ASP A 32 -2.24 -12.38 -30.43
CA ASP A 32 -2.58 -12.03 -29.05
C ASP A 32 -1.43 -11.32 -28.33
N ASN A 33 -0.20 -11.84 -28.43
CA ASN A 33 0.96 -11.25 -27.75
C ASN A 33 1.42 -9.95 -28.41
N GLN A 34 1.30 -9.82 -29.74
CA GLN A 34 1.52 -8.56 -30.44
C GLN A 34 0.53 -7.50 -29.97
N ASP A 35 -0.74 -7.88 -29.86
CA ASP A 35 -1.78 -6.96 -29.43
C ASP A 35 -1.58 -6.48 -27.99
N PHE A 36 -1.24 -7.39 -27.07
CA PHE A 36 -0.82 -7.06 -25.71
C PHE A 36 0.39 -6.13 -25.66
N THR A 37 1.42 -6.44 -26.45
CA THR A 37 2.66 -5.65 -26.49
C THR A 37 2.38 -4.22 -26.96
N ARG A 38 1.56 -4.06 -28.02
CA ARG A 38 1.16 -2.74 -28.52
C ARG A 38 0.34 -1.95 -27.51
N ALA A 39 -0.63 -2.58 -26.85
CA ALA A 39 -1.44 -1.94 -25.82
C ALA A 39 -0.57 -1.47 -24.64
N ALA A 40 0.38 -2.28 -24.18
CA ALA A 40 1.32 -1.89 -23.12
C ALA A 40 2.25 -0.74 -23.55
N SER A 41 2.81 -0.81 -24.75
CA SER A 41 3.64 0.26 -25.33
C SER A 41 2.88 1.58 -25.43
N ALA A 42 1.63 1.56 -25.87
CA ALA A 42 0.81 2.77 -26.02
C ALA A 42 0.62 3.56 -24.71
N LEU A 43 0.71 2.90 -23.55
CA LEU A 43 0.62 3.57 -22.24
C LEU A 43 1.86 4.40 -21.90
N ILE A 44 3.04 4.07 -22.47
CA ILE A 44 4.32 4.67 -22.06
C ILE A 44 5.08 5.39 -23.19
N ASP A 45 4.86 5.00 -24.44
CA ASP A 45 5.56 5.54 -25.60
C ASP A 45 5.17 6.98 -25.89
N GLY A 46 5.98 7.69 -26.68
CA GLY A 46 5.69 9.08 -27.06
C GLY A 46 5.76 10.08 -25.89
N GLY A 47 6.49 9.75 -24.83
CA GLY A 47 6.65 10.62 -23.64
C GLY A 47 5.54 10.43 -22.59
N ARG A 48 4.74 9.38 -22.69
CA ARG A 48 3.64 9.09 -21.76
C ARG A 48 4.07 8.35 -20.49
N ALA A 49 5.28 7.80 -20.46
CA ALA A 49 5.81 7.11 -19.30
C ALA A 49 5.71 7.98 -18.03
N GLY A 50 4.94 7.50 -17.03
CA GLY A 50 4.72 8.21 -15.76
C GLY A 50 3.67 9.32 -15.79
N THR A 51 2.92 9.47 -16.89
CA THR A 51 1.83 10.46 -16.99
C THR A 51 0.50 9.97 -16.43
N LEU A 52 0.34 8.65 -16.29
CA LEU A 52 -0.85 8.01 -15.73
C LEU A 52 -0.48 7.28 -14.44
N ASN A 53 -1.39 7.34 -13.46
CA ASN A 53 -1.33 6.43 -12.32
C ASN A 53 -1.86 5.04 -12.70
N ARG A 54 -1.63 4.03 -11.86
CA ARG A 54 -2.02 2.64 -12.15
C ARG A 54 -3.52 2.46 -12.46
N LEU A 55 -4.41 3.20 -11.79
CA LEU A 55 -5.84 3.07 -12.04
C LEU A 55 -6.21 3.63 -13.42
N GLU A 56 -5.60 4.76 -13.80
CA GLU A 56 -5.74 5.35 -15.13
C GLU A 56 -5.18 4.42 -16.22
N GLU A 57 -3.97 3.86 -16.01
CA GLU A 57 -3.37 2.84 -16.88
C GLU A 57 -4.34 1.67 -17.12
N ILE A 58 -4.97 1.15 -16.06
CA ILE A 58 -5.96 0.06 -16.16
C ILE A 58 -7.15 0.48 -17.04
N THR A 59 -7.73 1.67 -16.82
CA THR A 59 -8.88 2.11 -17.62
C THR A 59 -8.54 2.36 -19.08
N GLU A 60 -7.34 2.84 -19.37
CA GLU A 60 -6.89 3.03 -20.74
C GLU A 60 -6.54 1.70 -21.41
N PHE A 61 -5.88 0.80 -20.69
CA PHE A 61 -5.60 -0.55 -21.16
C PHE A 61 -6.88 -1.29 -21.54
N VAL A 62 -7.93 -1.18 -20.72
CA VAL A 62 -9.25 -1.75 -21.01
C VAL A 62 -9.83 -1.25 -22.34
N LYS A 63 -9.67 0.05 -22.65
CA LYS A 63 -10.12 0.65 -23.91
C LYS A 63 -9.26 0.24 -25.10
N LEU A 64 -7.93 0.23 -24.92
CA LEU A 64 -6.98 -0.15 -25.98
C LEU A 64 -7.18 -1.60 -26.44
N LYS A 65 -7.51 -2.49 -25.49
CA LYS A 65 -7.81 -3.90 -25.72
C LYS A 65 -9.25 -4.16 -26.17
N ASP A 66 -10.08 -3.12 -26.24
CA ASP A 66 -11.50 -3.20 -26.58
C ASP A 66 -12.27 -4.27 -25.78
N TYR A 67 -11.94 -4.44 -24.50
CA TYR A 67 -12.67 -5.36 -23.63
C TYR A 67 -14.11 -4.87 -23.46
N GLN A 68 -15.07 -5.77 -23.60
CA GLN A 68 -16.50 -5.50 -23.46
C GLN A 68 -17.03 -5.90 -22.08
N LYS A 69 -16.35 -6.83 -21.39
CA LYS A 69 -16.75 -7.29 -20.07
C LYS A 69 -15.58 -7.42 -19.11
N ILE A 70 -15.60 -6.61 -18.07
CA ILE A 70 -14.57 -6.60 -17.02
C ILE A 70 -15.12 -7.15 -15.71
N GLY A 71 -14.22 -7.65 -14.86
CA GLY A 71 -14.54 -8.17 -13.54
C GLY A 71 -13.63 -7.60 -12.46
N VAL A 72 -14.09 -7.63 -11.23
CA VAL A 72 -13.29 -7.26 -10.05
C VAL A 72 -13.46 -8.34 -8.98
N ALA A 73 -12.36 -9.01 -8.64
CA ALA A 73 -12.29 -9.89 -7.47
C ALA A 73 -11.69 -9.10 -6.30
N TYR A 74 -12.45 -8.91 -5.21
CA TYR A 74 -12.02 -8.06 -4.10
C TYR A 74 -12.15 -8.76 -2.74
N CYS A 75 -11.38 -8.30 -1.77
CA CYS A 75 -11.51 -8.74 -0.38
C CYS A 75 -12.68 -8.02 0.31
N PHE A 76 -13.51 -8.76 1.06
CA PHE A 76 -14.57 -8.19 1.89
C PHE A 76 -14.10 -7.05 2.80
N GLY A 77 -12.89 -7.17 3.37
CA GLY A 77 -12.28 -6.12 4.19
C GLY A 77 -11.89 -4.84 3.43
N MET A 78 -12.24 -4.72 2.15
CA MET A 78 -12.07 -3.53 1.31
C MET A 78 -13.33 -3.22 0.50
N GLU A 79 -14.50 -3.64 0.96
CA GLU A 79 -15.76 -3.52 0.20
C GLU A 79 -16.12 -2.05 -0.11
N LYS A 80 -15.80 -1.12 0.79
CA LYS A 80 -15.98 0.32 0.58
C LYS A 80 -15.10 0.82 -0.56
N GLU A 81 -13.81 0.47 -0.55
CA GLU A 81 -12.85 0.85 -1.59
C GLU A 81 -13.16 0.16 -2.93
N ALA A 82 -13.61 -1.10 -2.90
CA ALA A 82 -14.06 -1.82 -4.09
C ALA A 82 -15.30 -1.17 -4.73
N THR A 83 -16.18 -0.57 -3.92
CA THR A 83 -17.31 0.23 -4.41
C THR A 83 -16.83 1.50 -5.13
N LEU A 84 -15.84 2.19 -4.58
CA LEU A 84 -15.22 3.35 -5.25
C LEU A 84 -14.56 2.95 -6.58
N LEU A 85 -13.84 1.82 -6.60
CA LEU A 85 -13.26 1.28 -7.82
C LEU A 85 -14.33 0.96 -8.87
N ARG A 86 -15.44 0.31 -8.48
CA ARG A 86 -16.57 0.01 -9.38
C ARG A 86 -17.10 1.28 -10.04
N ASP A 87 -17.38 2.31 -9.25
CA ASP A 87 -17.97 3.56 -9.74
C ASP A 87 -17.00 4.31 -10.65
N TYR A 88 -15.71 4.33 -10.29
CA TYR A 88 -14.65 4.88 -11.14
C TYR A 88 -14.57 4.16 -12.49
N LEU A 89 -14.56 2.82 -12.50
CA LEU A 89 -14.52 2.03 -13.73
C LEU A 89 -15.73 2.33 -14.62
N ILE A 90 -16.95 2.34 -14.06
CA ILE A 90 -18.18 2.67 -14.81
C ILE A 90 -18.06 4.04 -15.47
N GLN A 91 -17.60 5.04 -14.71
CA GLN A 91 -17.48 6.41 -15.21
C GLN A 91 -16.45 6.55 -16.33
N HIS A 92 -15.33 5.82 -16.25
CA HIS A 92 -14.18 6.03 -17.14
C HIS A 92 -14.12 5.05 -18.31
N THR A 93 -14.69 3.85 -18.19
CA THR A 93 -14.74 2.85 -19.28
C THR A 93 -16.13 2.71 -19.90
N GLY A 94 -17.19 3.12 -19.19
CA GLY A 94 -18.58 2.88 -19.60
C GLY A 94 -19.06 1.44 -19.32
N LEU A 95 -18.19 0.57 -18.82
CA LEU A 95 -18.49 -0.84 -18.55
C LEU A 95 -18.97 -1.04 -17.12
N LYS A 96 -19.96 -1.91 -16.93
CA LYS A 96 -20.41 -2.34 -15.59
C LYS A 96 -19.63 -3.59 -15.17
N PRO A 97 -18.67 -3.50 -14.23
CA PRO A 97 -17.87 -4.65 -13.84
C PRO A 97 -18.68 -5.70 -13.07
N VAL A 98 -18.34 -6.97 -13.28
CA VAL A 98 -18.80 -8.08 -12.43
C VAL A 98 -18.00 -8.06 -11.13
N MET A 99 -18.64 -7.70 -10.02
CA MET A 99 -18.00 -7.56 -8.71
C MET A 99 -18.16 -8.86 -7.90
N VAL A 100 -17.06 -9.48 -7.45
CA VAL A 100 -17.11 -10.72 -6.66
C VAL A 100 -16.27 -10.62 -5.39
N SER A 101 -16.94 -10.68 -4.23
CA SER A 101 -16.31 -10.65 -2.90
C SER A 101 -15.57 -11.96 -2.60
N CYS A 102 -14.51 -11.89 -1.80
CA CYS A 102 -13.76 -13.05 -1.36
C CYS A 102 -14.59 -14.01 -0.50
N THR A 103 -15.70 -13.60 0.09
CA THR A 103 -16.57 -14.47 0.91
C THR A 103 -17.75 -15.05 0.13
N VAL A 104 -17.65 -15.05 -1.21
CA VAL A 104 -18.68 -15.59 -2.09
C VAL A 104 -19.05 -17.04 -1.73
N ASP A 105 -20.34 -17.36 -1.87
CA ASP A 105 -20.97 -18.62 -1.48
C ASP A 105 -21.01 -18.90 0.04
N GLY A 106 -20.37 -18.07 0.88
CA GLY A 106 -20.48 -18.16 2.34
C GLY A 106 -19.95 -19.47 2.92
N ILE A 107 -19.01 -20.14 2.24
CA ILE A 107 -18.49 -21.45 2.64
C ILE A 107 -17.81 -21.33 4.00
N LYS A 108 -18.12 -22.25 4.93
CA LYS A 108 -17.47 -22.25 6.25
C LYS A 108 -16.02 -22.68 6.14
N GLU A 109 -15.19 -22.11 7.00
CA GLU A 109 -13.78 -22.50 7.09
C GLU A 109 -13.59 -24.01 7.33
N SER A 110 -14.39 -24.61 8.21
CA SER A 110 -14.35 -26.05 8.50
C SER A 110 -14.71 -26.95 7.31
N GLU A 111 -15.39 -26.42 6.29
CA GLU A 111 -15.74 -27.17 5.07
C GLU A 111 -14.58 -27.18 4.06
N LEU A 112 -13.68 -26.19 4.12
CA LEU A 112 -12.53 -26.06 3.22
C LEU A 112 -11.24 -26.61 3.84
N ASP A 113 -11.12 -26.51 5.16
CA ASP A 113 -9.96 -27.00 5.90
C ASP A 113 -10.45 -27.83 7.08
N THR A 114 -10.28 -29.15 6.97
CA THR A 114 -10.71 -30.12 7.99
C THR A 114 -9.94 -29.99 9.31
N GLN A 115 -8.87 -29.20 9.34
CA GLN A 115 -8.13 -28.90 10.58
C GLN A 115 -8.71 -27.70 11.33
N LYS A 116 -9.59 -26.91 10.69
CA LYS A 116 -10.25 -25.78 11.33
C LYS A 116 -11.53 -26.21 12.05
N THR A 117 -11.65 -25.77 13.29
CA THR A 117 -12.84 -25.99 14.13
C THR A 117 -13.80 -24.80 14.13
N ASN A 118 -13.40 -23.68 13.53
CA ASN A 118 -14.18 -22.45 13.48
C ASN A 118 -15.33 -22.54 12.47
N SER A 119 -16.47 -21.93 12.82
CA SER A 119 -17.67 -21.84 11.99
C SER A 119 -17.76 -20.54 11.18
N THR A 120 -16.68 -19.75 11.13
CA THR A 120 -16.63 -18.49 10.39
C THR A 120 -16.62 -18.73 8.87
N VAL A 121 -17.07 -17.72 8.12
CA VAL A 121 -17.03 -17.74 6.66
C VAL A 121 -15.58 -17.65 6.19
N SER A 122 -15.19 -18.55 5.29
CA SER A 122 -13.88 -18.55 4.65
C SER A 122 -13.82 -17.61 3.46
N CYS A 123 -12.61 -17.19 3.11
CA CYS A 123 -12.34 -16.72 1.77
C CYS A 123 -12.45 -17.89 0.77
N ASN A 124 -13.08 -17.64 -0.38
CA ASN A 124 -13.39 -18.59 -1.44
C ASN A 124 -12.89 -18.06 -2.81
N PRO A 125 -11.56 -18.05 -3.05
CA PRO A 125 -10.97 -17.55 -4.29
C PRO A 125 -11.34 -18.41 -5.50
N LEU A 126 -11.65 -19.70 -5.29
CA LEU A 126 -12.11 -20.59 -6.36
C LEU A 126 -13.55 -20.25 -6.78
N GLY A 127 -14.42 -19.92 -5.83
CA GLY A 127 -15.75 -19.36 -6.12
C GLY A 127 -15.65 -18.03 -6.87
N GLN A 128 -14.72 -17.15 -6.48
CA GLN A 128 -14.47 -15.91 -7.22
C GLN A 128 -14.08 -16.18 -8.68
N ALA A 129 -13.10 -17.07 -8.92
CA ALA A 129 -12.70 -17.46 -10.27
C ALA A 129 -13.88 -18.07 -11.04
N ASN A 130 -14.63 -18.99 -10.42
CA ASN A 130 -15.75 -19.67 -11.06
C ASN A 130 -16.84 -18.69 -11.53
N ILE A 131 -17.23 -17.73 -10.71
CA ILE A 131 -18.22 -16.71 -11.10
C ILE A 131 -17.68 -15.83 -12.22
N LEU A 132 -16.42 -15.38 -12.14
CA LEU A 132 -15.83 -14.52 -13.17
C LEU A 132 -15.70 -15.24 -14.52
N ASN A 133 -15.22 -16.50 -14.51
CA ASN A 133 -15.12 -17.36 -15.69
C ASN A 133 -16.50 -17.60 -16.32
N SER A 134 -17.48 -18.04 -15.52
CA SER A 134 -18.85 -18.32 -16.01
C SER A 134 -19.61 -17.07 -16.43
N SER A 135 -19.19 -15.88 -15.97
CA SER A 135 -19.73 -14.61 -16.41
C SER A 135 -19.18 -14.15 -17.76
N GLY A 136 -18.20 -14.82 -18.37
CA GLY A 136 -17.60 -14.39 -19.63
C GLY A 136 -16.87 -13.04 -19.52
N VAL A 137 -16.27 -12.76 -18.35
CA VAL A 137 -15.36 -11.64 -18.18
C VAL A 137 -14.09 -11.88 -19.00
N GLU A 138 -13.60 -10.84 -19.68
CA GLU A 138 -12.41 -10.89 -20.53
C GLU A 138 -11.17 -10.33 -19.81
N PHE A 139 -11.37 -9.45 -18.82
CA PHE A 139 -10.30 -8.87 -18.01
C PHE A 139 -10.72 -8.68 -16.55
N THR A 140 -9.92 -9.21 -15.63
CA THR A 140 -10.19 -9.18 -14.18
C THR A 140 -9.19 -8.31 -13.43
N ILE A 141 -9.70 -7.43 -12.57
CA ILE A 141 -8.90 -6.64 -11.63
C ILE A 141 -8.96 -7.31 -10.25
N LEU A 142 -7.80 -7.64 -9.68
CA LEU A 142 -7.67 -8.21 -8.34
C LEU A 142 -7.39 -7.10 -7.33
N MET A 143 -8.15 -7.08 -6.22
CA MET A 143 -8.06 -6.02 -5.22
C MET A 143 -8.01 -6.57 -3.79
N GLY A 144 -6.83 -6.47 -3.17
CA GLY A 144 -6.68 -6.64 -1.72
C GLY A 144 -6.88 -8.07 -1.22
N LEU A 145 -6.66 -9.08 -2.06
CA LEU A 145 -6.73 -10.48 -1.65
C LEU A 145 -5.50 -10.88 -0.82
N CYS A 146 -5.70 -11.68 0.23
CA CYS A 146 -4.61 -12.18 1.06
C CYS A 146 -3.66 -13.10 0.27
N LEU A 147 -2.38 -13.10 0.66
CA LEU A 147 -1.37 -14.01 0.10
C LEU A 147 -1.87 -15.46 0.14
N GLY A 148 -1.70 -16.17 -0.97
CA GLY A 148 -2.17 -17.54 -1.16
C GLY A 148 -3.56 -17.61 -1.77
N HIS A 149 -4.50 -16.76 -1.35
CA HIS A 149 -5.81 -16.63 -2.01
C HIS A 149 -5.69 -15.89 -3.34
N ASP A 150 -4.84 -14.85 -3.39
CA ASP A 150 -4.47 -14.15 -4.62
C ASP A 150 -3.77 -15.08 -5.63
N ILE A 151 -2.85 -15.92 -5.18
CA ILE A 151 -2.17 -16.93 -6.01
C ILE A 151 -3.18 -17.96 -6.49
N LEU A 152 -4.08 -18.40 -5.61
CA LEU A 152 -5.04 -19.44 -5.95
C LEU A 152 -6.07 -18.97 -6.98
N ILE A 153 -6.63 -17.75 -6.86
CA ILE A 153 -7.54 -17.23 -7.88
C ILE A 153 -6.83 -17.07 -9.23
N GLN A 154 -5.59 -16.55 -9.26
CA GLN A 154 -4.82 -16.34 -10.49
C GLN A 154 -4.56 -17.65 -11.26
N LYS A 155 -4.44 -18.79 -10.56
CA LYS A 155 -4.28 -20.09 -11.20
C LYS A 155 -5.54 -20.59 -11.92
N TYR A 156 -6.71 -20.09 -11.55
CA TYR A 156 -8.01 -20.58 -12.01
C TYR A 156 -8.81 -19.57 -12.84
N LEU A 157 -8.34 -18.32 -12.94
CA LEU A 157 -8.87 -17.38 -13.92
C LEU A 157 -8.47 -17.84 -15.32
N THR A 158 -9.44 -17.82 -16.24
CA THR A 158 -9.29 -18.26 -17.63
C THR A 158 -9.14 -17.09 -18.61
N MET A 159 -9.06 -15.88 -18.08
CA MET A 159 -8.94 -14.63 -18.81
C MET A 159 -7.78 -13.79 -18.25
N ASP A 160 -7.50 -12.67 -18.90
CA ASP A 160 -6.44 -11.75 -18.48
C ASP A 160 -6.76 -11.12 -17.12
N PHE A 161 -5.72 -10.85 -16.33
CA PHE A 161 -5.90 -10.20 -15.03
C PHE A 161 -4.73 -9.33 -14.62
N THR A 162 -4.99 -8.40 -13.71
CA THR A 162 -3.95 -7.61 -13.04
C THR A 162 -4.32 -7.37 -11.58
N THR A 163 -3.30 -7.18 -10.73
CA THR A 163 -3.50 -6.81 -9.33
C THR A 163 -3.41 -5.30 -9.18
N PHE A 164 -4.51 -4.68 -8.74
CA PHE A 164 -4.55 -3.24 -8.44
C PHE A 164 -4.03 -2.95 -7.02
N VAL A 165 -4.44 -3.76 -6.04
CA VAL A 165 -4.01 -3.60 -4.64
C VAL A 165 -3.47 -4.92 -4.11
N VAL A 166 -2.20 -4.93 -3.71
CA VAL A 166 -1.59 -6.04 -2.97
C VAL A 166 -1.93 -5.90 -1.49
N LYS A 167 -2.49 -6.95 -0.87
CA LYS A 167 -2.95 -6.86 0.52
C LYS A 167 -1.78 -6.86 1.49
N ASP A 168 -1.59 -5.72 2.16
CA ASP A 168 -0.70 -5.58 3.30
C ASP A 168 -1.40 -4.77 4.40
N ARG A 169 -1.89 -5.43 5.45
CA ARG A 169 -2.59 -4.73 6.56
C ARG A 169 -1.64 -3.92 7.44
N VAL A 170 -0.36 -4.31 7.46
CA VAL A 170 0.66 -3.76 8.33
C VAL A 170 1.13 -2.42 7.74
N LEU A 171 1.40 -2.39 6.43
CA LEU A 171 1.96 -1.25 5.72
C LEU A 171 0.95 -0.55 4.81
N GLU A 172 -0.35 -0.57 5.17
CA GLU A 172 -1.42 0.13 4.44
C GLU A 172 -1.42 -0.17 2.92
N HIS A 173 -1.22 -1.43 2.57
CA HIS A 173 -1.21 -1.94 1.19
C HIS A 173 -0.02 -1.42 0.34
N ASN A 174 1.06 -1.00 1.01
CA ASN A 174 2.32 -0.59 0.41
C ASN A 174 3.50 -1.50 0.82
N PRO A 175 3.56 -2.75 0.31
CA PRO A 175 4.51 -3.76 0.77
C PRO A 175 5.98 -3.44 0.44
N ILE A 176 6.28 -2.49 -0.46
CA ILE A 176 7.67 -2.11 -0.76
C ILE A 176 8.37 -1.50 0.47
N LEU A 177 7.60 -0.92 1.40
CA LEU A 177 8.11 -0.38 2.66
C LEU A 177 8.70 -1.45 3.59
N ALA A 178 8.42 -2.74 3.35
CA ALA A 178 9.01 -3.84 4.12
C ALA A 178 10.46 -4.16 3.74
N LEU A 179 10.96 -3.66 2.59
CA LEU A 179 12.30 -3.98 2.11
C LEU A 179 13.37 -3.27 2.97
N PRO A 180 14.32 -4.02 3.58
CA PRO A 180 15.41 -3.41 4.32
C PRO A 180 16.22 -2.45 3.43
N GLY A 181 16.37 -1.21 3.89
CA GLY A 181 17.12 -0.18 3.17
C GLY A 181 16.34 0.55 2.07
N TYR A 182 15.10 0.16 1.76
CA TYR A 182 14.23 0.98 0.93
C TYR A 182 13.92 2.29 1.66
N LYS A 183 13.97 3.40 0.93
CA LYS A 183 13.68 4.74 1.44
C LYS A 183 12.73 5.42 0.47
N THR A 184 11.66 5.96 1.01
CA THR A 184 10.76 6.83 0.27
C THR A 184 11.44 8.17 -0.02
N ALA A 185 10.89 8.97 -0.94
CA ALA A 185 11.41 10.31 -1.19
C ALA A 185 11.35 11.16 0.10
N GLU A 186 10.33 10.92 0.92
CA GLU A 186 10.10 11.51 2.22
C GLU A 186 11.18 11.10 3.22
N ASP A 187 11.55 9.82 3.28
CA ASP A 187 12.65 9.35 4.14
C ASP A 187 13.97 10.03 3.76
N LEU A 188 14.27 10.13 2.46
CA LEU A 188 15.47 10.79 1.95
C LEU A 188 15.47 12.28 2.28
N PHE A 189 14.33 12.94 2.14
CA PHE A 189 14.16 14.34 2.51
C PHE A 189 14.41 14.54 4.02
N VAL A 190 13.76 13.74 4.86
CA VAL A 190 13.89 13.82 6.32
C VAL A 190 15.33 13.56 6.78
N GLU A 191 16.04 12.62 6.15
CA GLU A 191 17.45 12.36 6.42
C GLU A 191 18.38 13.50 6.02
N SER A 192 17.98 14.33 5.05
CA SER A 192 18.73 15.51 4.62
C SER A 192 18.59 16.71 5.55
N LEU A 193 17.62 16.70 6.47
CA LEU A 193 17.39 17.80 7.40
C LEU A 193 18.53 17.92 8.43
N PRO A 194 18.92 19.15 8.83
CA PRO A 194 19.90 19.37 9.89
C PRO A 194 19.48 18.65 11.18
N ARG A 195 20.46 18.18 11.97
CA ARG A 195 20.19 17.51 13.26
C ARG A 195 19.37 18.35 14.24
N ASP A 196 19.45 19.67 14.14
CA ASP A 196 18.73 20.61 14.99
C ASP A 196 17.34 20.94 14.46
N PHE A 197 16.96 20.43 13.28
CA PHE A 197 15.61 20.56 12.76
C PHE A 197 14.70 19.66 13.57
N ASN A 198 13.71 20.23 14.26
CA ASN A 198 12.61 19.64 15.06
C ASN A 198 12.19 18.18 14.70
N LEU A 199 13.09 17.22 14.86
CA LEU A 199 13.01 15.83 14.41
C LEU A 199 13.79 14.97 15.41
N ILE A 200 13.27 13.79 15.72
CA ILE A 200 13.99 12.76 16.46
C ILE A 200 14.07 11.50 15.61
N LYS A 201 15.27 10.92 15.49
CA LYS A 201 15.47 9.65 14.77
C LYS A 201 14.97 8.47 15.61
N MET A 202 14.59 7.37 14.96
CA MET A 202 13.97 6.23 15.63
C MET A 202 14.89 5.59 16.69
N ASP A 203 16.17 5.45 16.39
CA ASP A 203 17.23 4.95 17.26
C ASP A 203 17.45 5.82 18.50
N GLU A 204 17.45 7.15 18.33
CA GLU A 204 17.48 8.12 19.43
C GLU A 204 16.22 8.01 20.28
N PHE A 205 15.04 7.91 19.65
CA PHE A 205 13.75 7.77 20.33
C PHE A 205 13.64 6.48 21.14
N ILE A 206 14.05 5.33 20.59
CA ILE A 206 14.06 4.04 21.32
C ILE A 206 15.01 4.11 22.53
N THR A 207 16.17 4.74 22.38
CA THR A 207 17.10 4.97 23.50
C THR A 207 16.45 5.85 24.58
N LYS A 208 15.73 6.89 24.17
CA LYS A 208 15.00 7.79 25.07
C LYS A 208 13.90 7.05 25.84
N LEU A 209 13.11 6.21 25.17
CA LEU A 209 12.07 5.38 25.79
C LEU A 209 12.62 4.36 26.80
N LYS A 210 13.86 3.90 26.65
CA LYS A 210 14.51 3.00 27.62
C LYS A 210 14.97 3.74 28.89
N ASN A 211 15.37 5.00 28.73
CA ASN A 211 15.96 5.81 29.80
C ASN A 211 14.94 6.69 30.56
N GLY A 212 13.69 6.76 30.09
CA GLY A 212 12.58 7.50 30.69
C GLY A 212 11.23 7.09 30.12
N LYS A 213 10.12 7.37 30.81
CA LYS A 213 8.75 7.03 30.40
C LYS A 213 7.92 8.28 30.08
N SER A 214 7.16 8.24 28.99
CA SER A 214 6.07 9.20 28.72
C SER A 214 4.88 8.90 29.64
N PRO A 215 4.15 9.88 30.22
CA PRO A 215 4.22 11.35 30.08
C PRO A 215 5.06 12.09 31.15
N GLU A 216 5.76 11.36 32.03
CA GLU A 216 6.50 11.95 33.16
C GLU A 216 7.71 12.75 32.66
N ASP A 217 8.42 12.26 31.63
CA ASP A 217 9.65 12.89 31.12
C ASP A 217 9.45 13.80 29.90
N PHE A 218 8.56 13.45 28.99
CA PHE A 218 8.22 14.22 27.78
C PHE A 218 6.78 13.92 27.36
N TYR A 219 6.18 14.80 26.55
CA TYR A 219 4.88 14.52 25.94
C TYR A 219 5.06 13.71 24.66
N LEU A 220 4.32 12.62 24.52
CA LEU A 220 4.26 11.84 23.29
C LEU A 220 2.88 11.99 22.67
N LEU A 221 2.80 12.62 21.49
CA LEU A 221 1.55 12.95 20.80
C LEU A 221 1.34 12.04 19.59
N ASP A 222 0.26 11.27 19.59
CA ASP A 222 -0.18 10.45 18.45
C ASP A 222 -1.28 11.19 17.67
N LEU A 223 -1.02 11.49 16.41
CA LEU A 223 -1.95 12.15 15.49
C LEU A 223 -2.86 11.19 14.72
N ARG A 224 -2.74 9.86 14.91
CA ARG A 224 -3.57 8.86 14.22
C ARG A 224 -5.01 8.85 14.76
N GLY A 225 -5.92 8.25 13.99
CA GLY A 225 -7.32 8.09 14.39
C GLY A 225 -7.48 7.29 15.69
N PRO A 226 -8.56 7.53 16.46
CA PRO A 226 -8.73 6.94 17.79
C PRO A 226 -8.85 5.41 17.74
N GLU A 227 -9.42 4.85 16.66
CA GLU A 227 -9.53 3.40 16.46
C GLU A 227 -8.15 2.73 16.40
N VAL A 228 -7.24 3.27 15.58
CA VAL A 228 -5.86 2.75 15.44
C VAL A 228 -5.06 2.98 16.72
N PHE A 229 -5.26 4.13 17.38
CA PHE A 229 -4.61 4.44 18.65
C PHE A 229 -4.97 3.44 19.76
N GLN A 230 -6.26 3.07 19.84
CA GLN A 230 -6.76 2.08 20.81
C GLN A 230 -6.24 0.67 20.54
N GLU A 231 -6.10 0.31 19.26
CA GLU A 231 -5.60 -1.01 18.86
C GLU A 231 -4.08 -1.13 19.05
N ASN A 232 -3.31 -0.13 18.63
CA ASN A 232 -1.86 -0.20 18.61
C ASN A 232 -1.23 1.20 18.70
N SER A 233 -0.71 1.57 19.88
CA SER A 233 -0.04 2.86 20.11
C SER A 233 1.21 2.71 20.95
N ILE A 234 2.08 3.73 20.91
CA ILE A 234 3.25 3.77 21.78
C ILE A 234 2.78 4.05 23.20
N SER A 235 3.16 3.21 24.15
CA SER A 235 2.73 3.32 25.54
C SER A 235 3.03 4.71 26.12
N GLY A 236 2.04 5.28 26.82
CA GLY A 236 2.13 6.62 27.40
C GLY A 236 1.90 7.77 26.42
N SER A 237 1.46 7.50 25.18
CA SER A 237 1.10 8.55 24.22
C SER A 237 -0.31 9.12 24.44
N ILE A 238 -0.49 10.37 24.03
CA ILE A 238 -1.73 11.15 24.07
C ILE A 238 -2.29 11.21 22.66
N ASN A 239 -3.53 10.79 22.46
CA ASN A 239 -4.19 10.88 21.16
C ASN A 239 -4.84 12.27 20.93
N CYS A 240 -4.47 12.91 19.83
CA CYS A 240 -5.10 14.13 19.34
C CYS A 240 -4.90 14.21 17.83
N LEU A 241 -5.98 14.18 17.06
CA LEU A 241 -5.86 14.22 15.61
C LEU A 241 -5.33 15.59 15.18
N LEU A 242 -4.69 15.63 14.01
CA LEU A 242 -4.08 16.88 13.52
C LEU A 242 -5.10 18.02 13.40
N ASN A 243 -6.35 17.72 13.01
CA ASN A 243 -7.44 18.69 12.90
C ASN A 243 -7.99 19.16 14.26
N GLU A 244 -7.79 18.40 15.33
CA GLU A 244 -8.23 18.75 16.70
C GLU A 244 -7.17 19.52 17.48
N LEU A 245 -5.90 19.43 17.05
CA LEU A 245 -4.77 20.06 17.71
C LEU A 245 -4.96 21.57 17.93
N PRO A 246 -5.53 22.35 16.98
CA PRO A 246 -5.74 23.78 17.20
C PRO A 246 -6.57 24.15 18.43
N GLU A 247 -7.55 23.32 18.77
CA GLU A 247 -8.47 23.54 19.89
C GLU A 247 -7.92 22.97 21.20
N ARG A 248 -7.13 21.89 21.13
CA ARG A 248 -6.74 21.09 22.30
C ARG A 248 -5.33 21.37 22.83
N TYR A 249 -4.43 21.95 22.02
CA TYR A 249 -2.99 22.00 22.36
C TYR A 249 -2.68 22.65 23.71
N ARG A 250 -3.39 23.71 24.10
CA ARG A 250 -3.15 24.42 25.37
C ARG A 250 -3.45 23.54 26.59
N THR A 251 -4.50 22.74 26.50
CA THR A 251 -4.94 21.85 27.58
C THR A 251 -4.04 20.61 27.63
N LEU A 252 -3.66 20.08 26.48
CA LEU A 252 -2.81 18.88 26.41
C LEU A 252 -1.36 19.16 26.80
N PHE A 253 -0.84 20.35 26.46
CA PHE A 253 0.57 20.71 26.65
C PHE A 253 0.69 22.06 27.39
N PRO A 254 0.32 22.14 28.67
CA PRO A 254 0.37 23.39 29.43
C PRO A 254 1.81 23.91 29.66
N ASP A 255 2.78 23.01 29.76
CA ASP A 255 4.20 23.36 29.85
C ASP A 255 4.81 23.50 28.44
N LYS A 256 5.20 24.72 28.07
CA LYS A 256 5.81 25.02 26.76
C LYS A 256 7.29 24.63 26.65
N HIS A 257 7.96 24.41 27.78
CA HIS A 257 9.37 24.03 27.83
C HIS A 257 9.55 22.51 27.83
N LYS A 258 8.53 21.75 28.23
CA LYS A 258 8.54 20.31 28.15
C LYS A 258 8.59 19.84 26.69
N GLU A 259 9.46 18.87 26.42
CA GLU A 259 9.62 18.32 25.08
C GLU A 259 8.33 17.63 24.62
N ILE A 260 7.94 17.84 23.36
CA ILE A 260 6.82 17.16 22.72
C ILE A 260 7.36 16.39 21.52
N ILE A 261 7.23 15.07 21.56
CA ILE A 261 7.50 14.20 20.43
C ILE A 261 6.17 13.88 19.76
N VAL A 262 6.04 14.27 18.50
CA VAL A 262 4.83 14.08 17.70
C VAL A 262 5.06 12.93 16.73
N TYR A 263 4.11 12.01 16.63
CA TYR A 263 4.15 10.95 15.62
C TYR A 263 2.78 10.77 14.96
N CYS A 264 2.80 10.27 13.74
CA CYS A 264 1.63 9.71 13.06
C CYS A 264 2.02 8.33 12.50
N ASN A 265 1.31 7.80 11.50
CA ASN A 265 1.67 6.49 10.97
C ASN A 265 3.04 6.47 10.25
N GLY A 266 3.29 7.42 9.35
CA GLY A 266 4.54 7.50 8.56
C GLY A 266 5.47 8.69 8.86
N GLY A 267 5.09 9.60 9.75
CA GLY A 267 5.91 10.78 10.15
C GLY A 267 5.61 12.10 9.43
N MET A 268 4.71 12.12 8.44
CA MET A 268 4.38 13.35 7.70
C MET A 268 3.47 14.29 8.47
N GLN A 269 2.34 13.79 8.98
CA GLN A 269 1.42 14.63 9.77
C GLN A 269 2.06 15.17 11.04
N SER A 270 3.02 14.44 11.62
CA SER A 270 3.78 14.93 12.77
C SER A 270 4.67 16.12 12.45
N LEU A 271 5.15 16.28 11.20
CA LEU A 271 5.84 17.50 10.78
C LEU A 271 4.89 18.71 10.79
N TYR A 272 3.63 18.54 10.35
CA TYR A 272 2.63 19.61 10.46
C TYR A 272 2.28 19.94 11.91
N GLY A 273 2.16 18.92 12.78
CA GLY A 273 1.94 19.10 14.21
C GLY A 273 3.09 19.87 14.88
N VAL A 274 4.33 19.51 14.55
CA VAL A 274 5.55 20.21 15.00
C VAL A 274 5.57 21.64 14.51
N MET A 275 5.30 21.89 13.23
CA MET A 275 5.23 23.24 12.66
C MET A 275 4.19 24.09 13.40
N TYR A 276 2.99 23.53 13.61
CA TYR A 276 1.91 24.22 14.33
C TYR A 276 2.32 24.56 15.77
N LEU A 277 2.85 23.59 16.51
CA LEU A 277 3.26 23.81 17.91
C LEU A 277 4.44 24.80 17.99
N ALA A 278 5.40 24.73 17.07
CA ALA A 278 6.48 25.71 16.99
C ALA A 278 5.93 27.14 16.79
N LEU A 279 4.95 27.32 15.89
CA LEU A 279 4.25 28.61 15.69
C LEU A 279 3.48 29.09 16.93
N LYS A 280 3.09 28.19 17.84
CA LYS A 280 2.48 28.54 19.14
C LYS A 280 3.48 28.79 20.26
N GLY A 281 4.78 28.75 19.94
CA GLY A 281 5.88 29.09 20.84
C GLY A 281 6.37 27.91 21.68
N TYR A 282 6.13 26.67 21.26
CA TYR A 282 6.79 25.50 21.85
C TYR A 282 8.17 25.34 21.20
N THR A 283 9.22 25.37 22.01
CA THR A 283 10.61 25.41 21.52
C THR A 283 11.27 24.04 21.46
N HIS A 284 10.68 23.02 22.09
CA HIS A 284 11.22 21.65 22.17
C HIS A 284 10.23 20.66 21.55
N VAL A 285 9.89 20.86 20.28
CA VAL A 285 8.97 19.99 19.54
C VAL A 285 9.73 19.19 18.51
N LYS A 286 9.51 17.87 18.44
CA LYS A 286 10.20 16.98 17.50
C LYS A 286 9.22 16.04 16.81
N SER A 287 9.39 15.84 15.50
CA SER A 287 8.66 14.83 14.75
C SER A 287 9.41 13.50 14.83
N LEU A 288 8.71 12.40 15.13
CA LEU A 288 9.30 11.07 15.11
C LEU A 288 9.50 10.60 13.67
N SER A 289 10.77 10.51 13.24
CA SER A 289 11.13 10.06 11.89
C SER A 289 10.60 8.64 11.60
N GLY A 290 9.84 8.48 10.52
CA GLY A 290 9.23 7.22 10.10
C GLY A 290 7.97 6.80 10.88
N GLY A 291 7.54 7.59 11.87
CA GLY A 291 6.28 7.41 12.59
C GLY A 291 6.14 6.04 13.29
N TYR A 292 4.88 5.65 13.52
CA TYR A 292 4.53 4.39 14.17
C TYR A 292 4.92 3.17 13.35
N SER A 293 4.83 3.25 12.02
CA SER A 293 5.19 2.14 11.12
C SER A 293 6.63 1.68 11.31
N LYS A 294 7.57 2.63 11.38
CA LYS A 294 8.99 2.35 11.63
C LYS A 294 9.27 1.92 13.08
N TYR A 295 8.55 2.49 14.05
CA TYR A 295 8.62 2.06 15.45
C TYR A 295 8.25 0.57 15.57
N ARG A 296 7.07 0.19 15.07
CA ARG A 296 6.57 -1.19 15.11
C ARG A 296 7.53 -2.17 14.43
N ALA A 297 8.14 -1.80 13.31
CA ALA A 297 9.10 -2.65 12.60
C ALA A 297 10.42 -2.90 13.37
N GLN A 298 10.75 -2.08 14.38
CA GLN A 298 11.99 -2.20 15.15
C GLN A 298 11.80 -2.69 16.58
N THR A 299 10.56 -2.80 17.07
CA THR A 299 10.24 -3.19 18.45
C THR A 299 9.41 -4.48 18.56
N VAL A 300 9.02 -5.07 17.45
CA VAL A 300 8.36 -6.39 17.33
C VAL A 300 9.36 -7.36 16.71
#